data_AF-A0A1V2QY42-F1
#
_entry.id   AF-A0A1V2QY42-F1
#
_cell.length_a   1.000
_cell.length_b   1.000
_cell.length_c   1.000
_cell.angle_alpha   90.00
_cell.angle_beta   90.00
_cell.angle_gamma   90.00
#
_symmetry.space_group_name_H-M   'P 1'
#
loop_
_entity.id
_entity.type
_entity.pdbx_description
1 polymer ?
#
loop_
_entity_poly.entity_id
_entity_poly.type
_entity_poly.pdbx_seq_one_letter_code
_entity_poly.pdbx_strand_id
1 'polypeptide(L)'
;EGELKRRVSGIISGFTQGDTGFRRTRYQIEVRPALWRLGLRTNARIFQAQKPDAIIGALLEEAGITDYAFALRNEHAVREYCVQYRESDLAFITRLAAEEGMYFFHEYEEGKHRVVFADDAGALTKGPELFFNLANQGLSEG
;
A
#
# COMPACT_ATOMS: atom_id res chain seq x y z
N GLU A 1 13.59 25.91 -12.70
CA GLU A 1 12.31 25.17 -12.62
C GLU A 1 12.55 23.85 -11.91
N GLY A 2 11.57 23.34 -11.16
CA GLY A 2 11.71 22.05 -10.46
C GLY A 2 11.27 20.90 -11.37
N GLU A 3 12.13 19.89 -11.55
CA GLU A 3 11.77 18.67 -12.26
C GLU A 3 11.02 17.71 -11.32
N LEU A 4 9.88 17.18 -11.74
CA LEU A 4 9.12 16.21 -10.94
C LEU A 4 9.88 14.88 -10.84
N LYS A 5 10.41 14.58 -9.65
CA LYS A 5 11.13 13.30 -9.39
C LYS A 5 10.23 12.17 -8.91
N ARG A 6 9.25 12.44 -8.05
CA ARG A 6 8.36 11.43 -7.47
C ARG A 6 7.04 12.05 -7.00
N ARG A 7 5.95 11.29 -7.11
CA ARG A 7 4.66 11.58 -6.48
C ARG A 7 4.46 10.67 -5.27
N VAL A 8 3.82 11.22 -4.24
CA VAL A 8 3.31 10.47 -3.08
C VAL A 8 1.87 10.92 -2.88
N SER A 9 0.96 9.96 -2.81
CA SER A 9 -0.47 10.20 -2.57
C SER A 9 -0.95 9.33 -1.41
N GLY A 10 -1.98 9.80 -0.72
CA GLY A 10 -2.54 9.10 0.41
C GLY A 10 -3.57 9.93 1.13
N ILE A 11 -3.98 9.44 2.29
CA ILE A 11 -4.90 10.10 3.20
C ILE A 11 -4.11 10.75 4.33
N ILE A 12 -4.65 11.84 4.89
CA ILE A 12 -4.10 12.45 6.10
C ILE A 12 -4.58 11.66 7.31
N SER A 13 -3.68 10.98 8.01
CA SER A 13 -3.97 10.26 9.26
C SER A 13 -3.73 11.11 10.51
N GLY A 14 -2.94 12.18 10.38
CA GLY A 14 -2.61 13.10 11.46
C GLY A 14 -2.30 14.50 10.94
N PHE A 15 -2.79 15.50 11.64
CA PHE A 15 -2.50 16.90 11.36
C PHE A 15 -2.25 17.63 12.68
N THR A 16 -1.07 18.22 12.83
CA THR A 16 -0.66 18.86 14.08
C THR A 16 -0.03 20.21 13.78
N GLN A 17 -0.52 21.23 14.48
CA GLN A 17 0.14 22.52 14.55
C GLN A 17 1.24 22.45 15.61
N GLY A 18 2.46 22.75 15.21
CA GLY A 18 3.60 22.97 16.10
C GLY A 18 3.72 24.44 16.50
N ASP A 19 4.94 24.86 16.82
CA ASP A 19 5.20 26.21 17.32
C ASP A 19 4.83 27.30 16.30
N THR A 20 4.20 28.37 16.80
CA THR A 20 3.97 29.61 16.08
C THR A 20 5.05 30.61 16.46
N GLY A 21 5.95 30.88 15.52
CA GLY A 21 6.92 31.95 15.64
C GLY A 21 6.39 33.29 15.14
N PHE A 22 7.25 34.31 15.13
CA PHE A 22 6.89 35.68 14.75
C PHE A 22 6.42 35.86 13.29
N ARG A 23 6.79 34.94 12.38
CA ARG A 23 6.49 35.03 10.94
C ARG A 23 5.92 33.74 10.33
N ARG A 24 6.08 32.59 11.00
CA ARG A 24 5.70 31.28 10.46
C ARG A 24 5.23 30.38 11.59
N THR A 25 4.26 29.55 11.27
CA THR A 25 3.79 28.46 12.11
C THR A 25 4.20 27.14 11.48
N ARG A 26 4.75 26.24 12.30
CA ARG A 26 5.11 24.90 11.85
C ARG A 26 3.88 24.01 11.84
N TYR A 27 3.69 23.23 10.78
CA TYR A 27 2.70 22.17 10.71
C TYR A 27 3.38 20.84 10.41
N GLN A 28 2.80 19.76 10.93
CA GLN A 28 3.17 18.40 10.63
C GLN A 28 1.93 17.66 10.13
N ILE A 29 2.11 16.93 9.02
CA ILE A 29 1.07 16.11 8.40
C ILE A 29 1.62 14.69 8.30
N GLU A 30 0.83 13.72 8.74
CA GLU A 30 1.10 12.31 8.51
C GLU A 30 0.24 11.82 7.34
N VAL A 31 0.89 11.32 6.29
CA VAL A 31 0.25 10.80 5.09
C VAL A 31 0.43 9.28 5.04
N ARG A 32 -0.68 8.56 4.95
CA ARG A 32 -0.72 7.09 4.88
C ARG A 32 -1.43 6.64 3.60
N PRO A 33 -1.11 5.46 3.03
CA PRO A 33 -1.87 4.93 1.91
C PRO A 33 -3.32 4.65 2.33
N ALA A 34 -4.29 4.74 1.40
CA ALA A 34 -5.70 4.46 1.71
C ALA A 34 -5.92 3.08 2.34
N LEU A 35 -5.09 2.09 1.93
CA LEU A 35 -5.04 0.73 2.45
C LEU A 35 -4.82 0.67 3.98
N TRP A 36 -4.12 1.65 4.57
CA TRP A 36 -3.88 1.70 6.01
C TRP A 36 -5.18 1.73 6.84
N ARG A 37 -6.26 2.34 6.31
CA ARG A 37 -7.56 2.41 7.03
C ARG A 37 -8.16 1.04 7.33
N LEU A 38 -7.86 0.04 6.53
CA LEU A 38 -8.30 -1.34 6.76
C LEU A 38 -7.69 -1.92 8.05
N GLY A 39 -6.63 -1.30 8.58
CA GLY A 39 -6.05 -1.63 9.88
C GLY A 39 -6.83 -1.09 11.08
N LEU A 40 -7.78 -0.18 10.87
CA LEU A 40 -8.55 0.48 11.95
C LEU A 40 -9.84 -0.26 12.33
N ARG A 41 -10.25 -1.24 11.53
CA ARG A 41 -11.48 -2.01 11.73
C ARG A 41 -11.15 -3.49 11.87
N THR A 42 -11.68 -4.12 12.92
CA THR A 42 -11.59 -5.56 13.19
C THR A 42 -12.92 -6.23 12.89
N ASN A 43 -12.90 -7.37 12.21
CA ASN A 43 -14.11 -8.09 11.82
C ASN A 43 -14.02 -9.61 12.09
N ALA A 44 -15.17 -10.28 12.00
CA ALA A 44 -15.27 -11.74 11.94
C ALA A 44 -16.21 -12.14 10.80
N ARG A 45 -15.71 -12.86 9.80
CA ARG A 45 -16.40 -13.16 8.52
C ARG A 45 -15.94 -14.48 7.92
N ILE A 46 -16.79 -15.08 7.11
CA ILE A 46 -16.51 -16.32 6.38
C ILE A 46 -16.62 -16.03 4.88
N PHE A 47 -15.62 -16.45 4.13
CA PHE A 47 -15.60 -16.50 2.67
C PHE A 47 -15.60 -17.97 2.24
N GLN A 48 -16.53 -18.35 1.36
CA GLN A 48 -16.69 -19.72 0.89
C GLN A 48 -16.59 -19.77 -0.63
N ALA A 49 -15.92 -20.80 -1.15
CA ALA A 49 -15.74 -21.04 -2.58
C ALA A 49 -15.26 -19.80 -3.36
N GLN A 50 -14.31 -19.05 -2.80
CA GLN A 50 -13.73 -17.84 -3.42
C GLN A 50 -12.22 -17.96 -3.59
N LYS A 51 -11.69 -17.33 -4.65
CA LYS A 51 -10.24 -17.18 -4.82
C LYS A 51 -9.70 -16.06 -3.91
N PRO A 52 -8.42 -16.12 -3.51
CA PRO A 52 -7.79 -15.10 -2.66
C PRO A 52 -7.88 -13.68 -3.21
N ASP A 53 -7.66 -13.49 -4.50
CA ASP A 53 -7.78 -12.20 -5.20
C ASP A 53 -9.21 -11.66 -5.17
N ALA A 54 -10.21 -12.53 -5.33
CA ALA A 54 -11.61 -12.14 -5.18
C ALA A 54 -11.95 -11.69 -3.75
N ILE A 55 -11.45 -12.40 -2.73
CA ILE A 55 -11.62 -12.04 -1.31
C ILE A 55 -10.97 -10.68 -1.03
N ILE A 56 -9.73 -10.48 -1.46
CA ILE A 56 -9.00 -9.22 -1.28
C ILE A 56 -9.73 -8.09 -2.01
N GLY A 57 -10.14 -8.29 -3.27
CA GLY A 57 -10.87 -7.31 -4.07
C GLY A 57 -12.16 -6.85 -3.39
N ALA A 58 -12.97 -7.79 -2.87
CA ALA A 58 -14.19 -7.47 -2.15
C ALA A 58 -13.93 -6.57 -0.92
N LEU A 59 -12.88 -6.86 -0.14
CA LEU A 59 -12.51 -6.05 1.02
C LEU A 59 -12.01 -4.64 0.65
N LEU A 60 -11.31 -4.52 -0.47
CA LEU A 60 -10.85 -3.23 -0.99
C LEU A 60 -12.04 -2.38 -1.46
N GLU A 61 -12.98 -2.98 -2.19
CA GLU A 61 -14.20 -2.32 -2.67
C GLU A 61 -15.09 -1.83 -1.52
N GLU A 62 -15.31 -2.68 -0.51
CA GLU A 62 -16.03 -2.28 0.71
C GLU A 62 -15.37 -1.09 1.43
N ALA A 63 -14.05 -0.98 1.37
CA ALA A 63 -13.29 0.12 1.95
C ALA A 63 -13.22 1.37 1.04
N GLY A 64 -13.86 1.33 -0.14
CA GLY A 64 -13.87 2.40 -1.13
C GLY A 64 -12.53 2.56 -1.86
N ILE A 65 -11.68 1.53 -1.88
CA ILE A 65 -10.44 1.49 -2.65
C ILE A 65 -10.76 0.87 -4.01
N THR A 66 -10.92 1.71 -5.02
CA THR A 66 -11.33 1.28 -6.37
C THR A 66 -10.19 1.18 -7.36
N ASP A 67 -9.05 1.82 -7.10
CA ASP A 67 -7.85 1.72 -7.94
C ASP A 67 -6.91 0.65 -7.36
N TYR A 68 -7.13 -0.59 -7.79
CA TYR A 68 -6.28 -1.72 -7.45
C TYR A 68 -6.11 -2.65 -8.65
N ALA A 69 -5.04 -3.44 -8.65
CA ALA A 69 -4.78 -4.41 -9.71
C ALA A 69 -4.13 -5.70 -9.16
N PHE A 70 -4.37 -6.80 -9.86
CA PHE A 70 -3.75 -8.10 -9.61
C PHE A 70 -2.85 -8.45 -10.80
N ALA A 71 -1.53 -8.41 -10.60
CA ALA A 71 -0.50 -8.81 -11.55
C ALA A 71 0.03 -10.20 -11.19
N LEU A 72 -0.85 -11.19 -11.25
CA LEU A 72 -0.59 -12.57 -10.83
C LEU A 72 -0.15 -13.43 -12.02
N ARG A 73 0.93 -14.20 -11.88
CA ARG A 73 1.44 -15.14 -12.88
C ARG A 73 1.11 -16.59 -12.56
N ASN A 74 0.87 -16.91 -11.30
CA ASN A 74 0.51 -18.24 -10.85
C ASN A 74 -1.00 -18.37 -10.68
N GLU A 75 -1.50 -19.61 -10.74
CA GLU A 75 -2.90 -19.89 -10.44
C GLU A 75 -3.09 -20.03 -8.93
N HIS A 76 -4.00 -19.24 -8.38
CA HIS A 76 -4.43 -19.33 -6.99
C HIS A 76 -5.72 -20.14 -6.88
N ALA A 77 -5.69 -21.18 -6.05
CA ALA A 77 -6.78 -22.12 -5.90
C ALA A 77 -8.00 -21.46 -5.21
N VAL A 78 -9.19 -21.92 -5.60
CA VAL A 78 -10.42 -21.54 -4.90
C VAL A 78 -10.38 -22.13 -3.50
N ARG A 79 -10.57 -21.29 -2.49
CA ARG A 79 -10.68 -21.75 -1.10
C ARG A 79 -12.11 -22.16 -0.81
N GLU A 80 -12.29 -23.42 -0.44
CA GLU A 80 -13.59 -23.94 0.00
C GLU A 80 -14.11 -23.13 1.21
N TYR A 81 -13.21 -22.81 2.14
CA TYR A 81 -13.52 -22.10 3.37
C TYR A 81 -12.34 -21.23 3.83
N CYS A 82 -12.57 -19.94 4.03
CA CYS A 82 -11.59 -18.98 4.53
C CYS A 82 -12.24 -18.07 5.56
N VAL A 83 -11.61 -17.92 6.73
CA VAL A 83 -12.17 -17.15 7.85
C VAL A 83 -11.26 -15.97 8.16
N GLN A 84 -11.88 -14.79 8.27
CA GLN A 84 -11.32 -13.66 9.00
C GLN A 84 -11.86 -13.74 10.43
N TYR A 85 -11.03 -13.91 11.45
CA TYR A 85 -11.50 -14.05 12.82
C TYR A 85 -10.79 -13.11 13.78
N ARG A 86 -11.50 -12.07 14.24
CA ARG A 86 -11.00 -11.09 15.22
C ARG A 86 -9.68 -10.44 14.82
N GLU A 87 -9.49 -10.25 13.52
CA GLU A 87 -8.33 -9.56 12.94
C GLU A 87 -8.80 -8.38 12.09
N SER A 88 -7.93 -7.40 11.87
CA SER A 88 -8.26 -6.25 11.02
C SER A 88 -8.33 -6.65 9.55
N ASP A 89 -9.06 -5.89 8.74
CA ASP A 89 -9.15 -6.18 7.30
C ASP A 89 -7.75 -6.13 6.65
N LEU A 90 -6.88 -5.22 7.11
CA LEU A 90 -5.50 -5.14 6.63
C LEU A 90 -4.66 -6.34 7.08
N ALA A 91 -4.80 -6.78 8.34
CA ALA A 91 -4.10 -7.96 8.83
C ALA A 91 -4.52 -9.21 8.06
N PHE A 92 -5.82 -9.37 7.80
CA PHE A 92 -6.37 -10.46 7.02
C PHE A 92 -5.87 -10.46 5.58
N ILE A 93 -5.93 -9.31 4.88
CA ILE A 93 -5.39 -9.17 3.52
C ILE A 93 -3.90 -9.51 3.49
N THR A 94 -3.12 -9.00 4.45
CA THR A 94 -1.67 -9.23 4.51
C THR A 94 -1.35 -10.71 4.74
N ARG A 95 -2.09 -11.36 5.65
CA ARG A 95 -1.96 -12.80 5.92
C ARG A 95 -2.34 -13.63 4.70
N LEU A 96 -3.49 -13.34 4.08
CA LEU A 96 -3.97 -14.07 2.90
C LEU A 96 -3.03 -13.90 1.71
N ALA A 97 -2.53 -12.69 1.47
CA ALA A 97 -1.53 -12.43 0.43
C ALA A 97 -0.24 -13.25 0.70
N ALA A 98 0.27 -13.24 1.93
CA ALA A 98 1.47 -13.99 2.29
C ALA A 98 1.29 -15.52 2.16
N GLU A 99 0.14 -16.07 2.54
CA GLU A 99 -0.17 -17.50 2.36
C GLU A 99 -0.14 -17.92 0.88
N GLU A 100 -0.51 -17.01 -0.02
CA GLU A 100 -0.53 -17.23 -1.46
C GLU A 100 0.79 -16.84 -2.15
N GLY A 101 1.80 -16.36 -1.41
CA GLY A 101 3.04 -15.87 -2.00
C GLY A 101 2.91 -14.52 -2.73
N MET A 102 1.81 -13.80 -2.50
CA MET A 102 1.61 -12.45 -3.02
C MET A 102 2.28 -11.40 -2.13
N TYR A 103 2.80 -10.36 -2.76
CA TYR A 103 3.18 -9.09 -2.15
C TYR A 103 2.35 -7.97 -2.77
N PHE A 104 2.41 -6.77 -2.20
CA PHE A 104 1.78 -5.60 -2.81
C PHE A 104 2.65 -4.35 -2.72
N PHE A 105 2.44 -3.45 -3.67
CA PHE A 105 3.10 -2.15 -3.74
C PHE A 105 2.14 -1.05 -4.20
N HIS A 106 2.60 0.19 -4.13
CA HIS A 106 1.80 1.37 -4.47
C HIS A 106 2.36 2.09 -5.69
N GLU A 107 1.50 2.34 -6.66
CA GLU A 107 1.80 3.18 -7.82
C GLU A 107 1.13 4.54 -7.66
N TYR A 108 1.87 5.60 -7.99
CA TYR A 108 1.43 6.98 -7.85
C TYR A 108 1.48 7.67 -9.20
N GLU A 109 0.31 7.97 -9.76
CA GLU A 109 0.18 8.81 -10.95
C GLU A 109 -0.50 10.13 -10.57
N GLU A 110 -0.69 11.01 -11.56
CA GLU A 110 -1.44 12.25 -11.36
C GLU A 110 -2.91 11.94 -11.00
N GLY A 111 -3.29 12.25 -9.76
CA GLY A 111 -4.65 12.03 -9.27
C GLY A 111 -5.02 10.57 -8.97
N LYS A 112 -4.08 9.63 -9.11
CA LYS A 112 -4.33 8.19 -8.88
C LYS A 112 -3.34 7.59 -7.89
N HIS A 113 -3.86 6.72 -7.04
CA HIS A 113 -3.09 5.91 -6.11
C HIS A 113 -3.59 4.48 -6.21
N ARG A 114 -2.81 3.65 -6.91
CA ARG A 114 -3.14 2.25 -7.13
C ARG A 114 -2.42 1.35 -6.13
N VAL A 115 -3.13 0.33 -5.63
CA VAL A 115 -2.52 -0.80 -4.91
C VAL A 115 -2.40 -1.98 -5.87
N VAL A 116 -1.19 -2.48 -6.11
CA VAL A 116 -0.96 -3.63 -6.99
C VAL A 116 -0.55 -4.82 -6.16
N PHE A 117 -1.27 -5.94 -6.29
CA PHE A 117 -0.91 -7.24 -5.74
C PHE A 117 -0.22 -8.06 -6.83
N ALA A 118 0.90 -8.69 -6.49
CA ALA A 118 1.71 -9.47 -7.43
C ALA A 118 2.34 -10.67 -6.73
N ASP A 119 2.65 -11.72 -7.47
CA ASP A 119 3.25 -12.97 -6.98
C ASP A 119 4.59 -13.30 -7.67
N ASP A 120 5.00 -12.47 -8.62
CA ASP A 120 6.24 -12.62 -9.38
C ASP A 120 6.98 -11.28 -9.48
N ALA A 121 8.32 -11.34 -9.44
CA ALA A 121 9.17 -10.16 -9.47
C ALA A 121 9.05 -9.36 -10.79
N GLY A 122 8.58 -9.98 -11.87
CA GLY A 122 8.35 -9.33 -13.15
C GLY A 122 7.25 -8.27 -13.14
N ALA A 123 6.46 -8.15 -12.06
CA ALA A 123 5.53 -7.04 -11.86
C ALA A 123 6.24 -5.74 -11.41
N LEU A 124 7.48 -5.81 -10.93
CA LEU A 124 8.24 -4.65 -10.49
C LEU A 124 8.95 -3.98 -11.66
N THR A 125 8.82 -2.65 -11.76
CA THR A 125 9.61 -1.85 -12.69
C THR A 125 11.08 -1.84 -12.28
N LYS A 126 11.97 -2.06 -13.24
CA LYS A 126 13.42 -1.96 -13.01
C LYS A 126 13.74 -0.53 -12.55
N GLY A 127 14.28 -0.41 -11.35
CA GLY A 127 14.70 0.87 -10.78
C GLY A 127 15.90 1.48 -11.51
N PRO A 128 16.24 2.75 -11.20
CA PRO A 128 17.46 3.36 -11.71
C PRO A 128 18.69 2.58 -11.25
N GLU A 129 19.79 2.66 -12.00
CA GLU A 129 21.06 2.15 -11.53
C GLU A 129 21.49 2.93 -10.28
N LEU A 130 21.64 2.22 -9.17
CA LEU A 130 22.12 2.78 -7.92
C LEU A 130 23.64 2.61 -7.90
N PHE A 131 24.37 3.71 -7.77
CA PHE A 131 25.81 3.64 -7.52
C PHE A 131 26.04 3.34 -6.03
N PHE A 132 27.01 2.47 -5.74
CA PHE A 132 27.42 2.20 -4.36
C PHE A 132 28.25 3.37 -3.84
N ASN A 133 27.72 4.13 -2.88
CA ASN A 133 28.45 5.22 -2.25
C ASN A 133 29.34 4.68 -1.11
N LEU A 134 30.66 4.60 -1.35
CA LEU A 134 31.65 4.19 -0.35
C LEU A 134 31.97 5.32 0.66
N ALA A 135 31.59 6.56 0.37
CA ALA A 135 31.90 7.70 1.22
C ALA A 135 30.90 7.81 2.39
N ASN A 136 31.41 7.80 3.62
CA ASN A 136 30.66 8.20 4.84
C ASN A 136 30.34 9.72 4.87
N GLN A 137 30.45 10.42 3.74
CA GLN A 137 30.15 11.84 3.62
C GLN A 137 28.84 12.00 2.83
N GLY A 138 27.87 12.68 3.45
CA GLY A 138 26.53 12.85 2.91
C GLY A 138 26.52 13.50 1.52
N LEU A 139 25.53 13.13 0.72
CA LEU A 139 25.26 13.63 -0.64
C LEU A 139 25.34 15.16 -0.71
N SER A 140 26.49 15.69 -1.11
CA SER A 140 26.64 17.10 -1.46
C SER A 140 26.30 17.38 -2.92
N GLU A 141 26.21 16.36 -3.77
CA GLU A 141 25.82 16.51 -5.17
C GLU A 141 25.01 15.30 -5.66
N GLY A 142 23.80 15.57 -6.14
CA GLY A 142 22.86 14.64 -6.78
C GLY A 142 21.68 15.43 -7.32
#